data_AF-A0A5C6N2E7-F1
#
_entry.id   AF-A0A5C6N2E7-F1
#
_cell.length_a   1.000
_cell.length_b   1.000
_cell.length_c   1.000
_cell.angle_alpha   90.00
_cell.angle_beta   90.00
_cell.angle_gamma   90.00
#
_symmetry.space_group_name_H-M   'P 1'
#
loop_
_entity.id
_entity.type
_entity.pdbx_description
1 polymer ?
#
loop_
_entity_poly.entity_id
_entity_poly.type
_entity_poly.pdbx_seq_one_letter_code
_entity_poly.pdbx_strand_id
1 'polypeptide(L)'
;MLASVYTDDEERGVAMGIALGGLAMGVLIGAPFGSVMYEFVGKSTPFLILAFLAVFDGALQMCILQPSKISPGSVEGTPLLTLLKDPYILISAGCLCFANMGVAILEPTLPIWMMQTMCSSKWQLGMAFLPASVSYLIGTNLFGLLANKMGRWLCSMLGMFIVGISLLCVPFATSIYGLIGPNGGLGFAIGMVDSSMMAIMGYLVDIRHASVYGSIYAIADVALCMGFAIGPSTGGALVQAVGFPSLMVFIGVINILYAPLCVLLRSPAVREEKMAIISQECVMHQKKNYNTQKENREFPLSDYSEEDETEE
;
A
#
# COMPACT_ATOMS: atom_id res chain seq x y z
N MET A 1 14.27 6.66 -1.47
CA MET A 1 14.55 7.32 -0.18
C MET A 1 14.10 6.48 1.02
N LEU A 2 12.86 5.97 1.11
CA LEU A 2 12.46 5.05 2.20
C LEU A 2 13.01 3.62 2.02
N ALA A 3 12.71 2.97 0.89
CA ALA A 3 13.19 1.61 0.59
C ALA A 3 14.72 1.48 0.48
N SER A 4 15.42 2.59 0.27
CA SER A 4 16.88 2.65 0.22
C SER A 4 17.52 2.81 1.60
N VAL A 5 16.75 3.22 2.61
CA VAL A 5 17.20 3.40 4.00
C VAL A 5 16.82 2.17 4.84
N TYR A 6 15.59 1.66 4.66
CA TYR A 6 15.14 0.42 5.28
C TYR A 6 15.37 -0.74 4.32
N THR A 7 16.49 -1.43 4.50
CA THR A 7 16.87 -2.60 3.69
C THR A 7 16.26 -3.90 4.18
N ASP A 8 15.88 -3.96 5.46
CA ASP A 8 15.16 -5.10 6.01
C ASP A 8 13.71 -5.13 5.50
N ASP A 9 13.24 -6.29 5.07
CA ASP A 9 11.93 -6.45 4.43
C ASP A 9 10.76 -6.22 5.40
N GLU A 10 10.93 -6.54 6.69
CA GLU A 10 9.91 -6.31 7.70
C GLU A 10 9.82 -4.83 8.05
N GLU A 11 10.96 -4.19 8.35
CA GLU A 11 11.01 -2.75 8.66
C GLU A 11 10.54 -1.88 7.49
N ARG A 12 10.90 -2.26 6.25
CA ARG A 12 10.48 -1.55 5.04
C ARG A 12 8.96 -1.60 4.87
N GLY A 13 8.33 -2.75 5.10
CA GLY A 13 6.88 -2.89 5.04
C GLY A 13 6.16 -1.95 6.01
N VAL A 14 6.69 -1.85 7.24
CA VAL A 14 6.15 -0.94 8.27
C VAL A 14 6.33 0.53 7.87
N ALA A 15 7.53 0.91 7.44
CA ALA A 15 7.82 2.27 7.01
C ALA A 15 6.96 2.70 5.82
N MET A 16 6.71 1.80 4.86
CA MET A 16 5.80 2.04 3.74
C MET A 16 4.35 2.16 4.19
N GLY A 17 3.90 1.33 5.13
CA GLY A 17 2.57 1.44 5.72
C GLY A 17 2.33 2.81 6.35
N ILE A 18 3.30 3.32 7.11
CA ILE A 18 3.24 4.65 7.72
C ILE A 18 3.22 5.76 6.66
N ALA A 19 4.08 5.66 5.64
CA ALA A 19 4.15 6.65 4.56
C ALA A 19 2.83 6.71 3.77
N LEU A 20 2.26 5.56 3.39
CA LEU A 20 0.95 5.46 2.75
C LEU A 20 -0.19 5.91 3.70
N GLY A 21 -0.04 5.72 5.01
CA GLY A 21 -0.92 6.29 6.02
C GLY A 21 -0.98 7.82 5.97
N GLY A 22 0.13 8.50 5.63
CA GLY A 22 0.14 9.94 5.37
C GLY A 22 -0.75 10.35 4.19
N LEU A 23 -0.71 9.58 3.10
CA LEU A 23 -1.60 9.76 1.95
C LEU A 23 -3.07 9.55 2.34
N ALA A 24 -3.35 8.50 3.13
CA ALA A 24 -4.68 8.22 3.67
C ALA A 24 -5.23 9.39 4.51
N MET A 25 -4.39 9.99 5.36
CA MET A 25 -4.73 11.16 6.16
C MET A 25 -5.07 12.37 5.28
N GLY A 26 -4.33 12.58 4.20
CA GLY A 26 -4.60 13.64 3.23
C GLY A 26 -5.99 13.49 2.58
N VAL A 27 -6.32 12.29 2.11
CA VAL A 27 -7.64 11.98 1.54
C VAL A 27 -8.75 12.14 2.58
N LEU A 28 -8.53 11.64 3.80
CA LEU A 28 -9.46 11.73 4.94
C LEU A 28 -9.84 13.16 5.29
N ILE A 29 -8.86 14.07 5.34
CA ILE A 29 -9.11 15.46 5.68
C ILE A 29 -9.60 16.23 4.44
N GLY A 30 -9.08 15.91 3.25
CA GLY A 30 -9.30 16.67 2.02
C GLY A 30 -10.74 16.69 1.54
N ALA A 31 -11.40 15.53 1.40
CA ALA A 31 -12.76 15.47 0.85
C ALA A 31 -13.82 16.17 1.74
N PRO A 32 -13.83 15.98 3.07
CA PRO A 32 -14.70 16.73 3.98
C PRO A 32 -14.38 18.21 4.02
N PHE A 33 -13.09 18.56 4.14
CA PHE A 33 -12.64 19.94 4.19
C PHE A 33 -13.07 20.70 2.93
N GLY A 34 -12.82 20.13 1.75
CA GLY A 34 -13.23 20.71 0.47
C GLY A 34 -14.74 20.92 0.38
N SER A 35 -15.53 19.93 0.81
CA SER A 35 -16.99 19.98 0.72
C SER A 35 -17.61 21.00 1.69
N VAL A 36 -17.12 21.06 2.93
CA VAL A 36 -17.60 22.02 3.94
C VAL A 36 -17.18 23.44 3.57
N MET A 37 -15.92 23.67 3.18
CA MET A 37 -15.44 25.00 2.78
C MET A 37 -16.18 25.53 1.54
N TYR A 38 -16.45 24.65 0.57
CA TYR A 38 -17.19 25.01 -0.64
C TYR A 38 -18.62 25.46 -0.35
N GLU A 39 -19.31 24.82 0.60
CA GLU A 39 -20.69 25.16 0.95
C GLU A 39 -20.81 26.39 1.86
N PHE A 40 -19.98 26.50 2.89
CA PHE A 40 -20.17 27.52 3.94
C PHE A 40 -19.36 28.80 3.75
N VAL A 41 -18.19 28.75 3.11
CA VAL A 41 -17.28 29.90 3.02
C VAL A 41 -17.22 30.47 1.60
N GLY A 42 -17.42 29.61 0.60
CA GLY A 42 -17.51 30.00 -0.80
C GLY A 42 -16.63 29.16 -1.70
N LYS A 43 -16.91 29.23 -3.01
CA LYS A 43 -16.33 28.33 -4.01
C LYS A 43 -14.82 28.47 -4.18
N SER A 44 -14.28 29.69 -4.00
CA SER A 44 -12.87 29.99 -4.25
C SER A 44 -11.95 29.71 -3.05
N THR A 45 -12.52 29.66 -1.83
CA THR A 45 -11.80 29.45 -0.57
C THR A 45 -11.00 28.15 -0.49
N PRO A 46 -11.57 26.95 -0.81
CA PRO A 46 -10.81 25.71 -0.72
C PRO A 46 -9.56 25.73 -1.62
N PHE A 47 -9.65 26.34 -2.81
CA PHE A 47 -8.51 26.45 -3.72
C PHE A 47 -7.42 27.38 -3.20
N LEU A 48 -7.78 28.52 -2.60
CA LEU A 48 -6.81 29.45 -2.03
C LEU A 48 -6.08 28.83 -0.84
N ILE A 49 -6.79 28.10 0.02
CA ILE A 49 -6.17 27.42 1.17
C ILE A 49 -5.23 26.32 0.69
N LEU A 50 -5.64 25.51 -0.30
CA LEU A 50 -4.76 24.49 -0.89
C LEU A 50 -3.52 25.10 -1.56
N ALA A 51 -3.66 26.23 -2.26
CA ALA A 51 -2.52 26.94 -2.85
C ALA A 51 -1.54 27.43 -1.79
N PHE A 52 -2.04 28.01 -0.69
CA PHE A 52 -1.21 28.44 0.42
C PHE A 52 -0.48 27.27 1.09
N LEU A 53 -1.21 26.17 1.37
CA LEU A 53 -0.62 24.96 1.95
C LEU A 53 0.45 24.36 1.03
N ALA A 54 0.25 24.34 -0.28
CA ALA A 54 1.23 23.83 -1.23
C ALA A 54 2.51 24.68 -1.28
N VAL A 55 2.38 26.02 -1.26
CA VAL A 55 3.54 26.92 -1.20
C VAL A 55 4.28 26.77 0.14
N PHE A 56 3.53 26.65 1.23
CA PHE A 56 4.10 26.45 2.56
C PHE A 56 4.84 25.12 2.67
N ASP A 57 4.26 24.03 2.18
CA ASP A 57 4.90 22.71 2.12
C ASP A 57 6.14 22.74 1.23
N GLY A 58 6.09 23.37 0.05
CA GLY A 58 7.25 23.56 -0.81
C GLY A 58 8.39 24.35 -0.14
N ALA A 59 8.06 25.38 0.63
CA ALA A 59 9.03 26.14 1.41
C ALA A 59 9.65 25.30 2.55
N LEU A 60 8.83 24.53 3.27
CA LEU A 60 9.32 23.59 4.29
C LEU A 60 10.23 22.53 3.68
N GLN A 61 9.86 21.95 2.55
CA GLN A 61 10.68 20.99 1.82
C GLN A 61 12.02 21.60 1.43
N MET A 62 12.06 22.85 0.93
CA MET A 62 13.33 23.53 0.63
C MET A 62 14.19 23.78 1.89
N CYS A 63 13.59 24.06 3.03
CA CYS A 63 14.32 24.26 4.29
C CYS A 63 14.84 22.95 4.89
N ILE A 64 14.12 21.84 4.72
CA ILE A 64 14.41 20.55 5.36
C ILE A 64 15.28 19.65 4.47
N LEU A 65 15.07 19.63 3.15
CA LEU A 65 15.88 18.83 2.23
C LEU A 65 17.27 19.45 2.08
N GLN A 66 18.16 19.11 3.00
CA GLN A 66 19.59 19.25 2.79
C GLN A 66 20.08 18.06 1.95
N PRO A 67 20.62 18.27 0.73
CA PRO A 67 21.17 17.19 -0.09
C PRO A 67 22.49 16.71 0.51
N SER A 68 22.47 16.00 1.64
CA SER A 68 23.70 15.66 2.38
C SER A 68 24.32 14.31 2.02
N LYS A 69 23.70 13.51 1.14
CA LYS A 69 24.28 12.22 0.70
C LYS A 69 24.03 11.98 -0.78
N ILE A 70 24.88 12.55 -1.63
CA ILE A 70 25.13 12.01 -2.96
C ILE A 70 25.90 10.70 -2.72
N SER A 71 25.20 9.56 -2.75
CA SER A 71 25.89 8.26 -2.76
C SER A 71 26.33 8.01 -4.21
N PRO A 72 27.64 8.03 -4.53
CA PRO A 72 28.12 7.72 -5.85
C PRO A 72 28.18 6.20 -5.95
N GLY A 73 27.24 5.63 -6.70
CA GLY A 73 27.14 4.19 -6.88
C GLY A 73 25.91 3.86 -7.68
N SER A 74 25.90 4.27 -8.96
CA SER A 74 24.96 3.71 -9.94
C SER A 74 25.32 2.23 -10.11
N VAL A 75 24.84 1.38 -9.21
CA VAL A 75 24.67 -0.03 -9.51
C VAL A 75 23.82 -0.04 -10.78
N GLU A 76 24.36 -0.60 -11.88
CA GLU A 76 23.58 -0.79 -13.09
C GLU A 76 22.33 -1.60 -12.72
N GLY A 77 21.20 -0.91 -12.60
CA GLY A 77 19.95 -1.54 -12.24
C GLY A 77 19.51 -2.50 -13.32
N THR A 78 18.73 -3.52 -12.94
CA THR A 78 18.05 -4.34 -13.93
C THR A 78 17.25 -3.42 -14.86
N PRO A 79 17.38 -3.54 -16.20
CA PRO A 79 16.66 -2.68 -17.12
C PRO A 79 15.14 -2.79 -16.88
N LEU A 80 14.44 -1.66 -16.89
CA LEU A 80 12.99 -1.56 -16.64
C LEU A 80 12.16 -2.51 -17.51
N LEU A 81 12.61 -2.74 -18.75
CA LEU A 81 11.94 -3.66 -19.67
C LEU A 81 11.95 -5.12 -19.18
N THR A 82 13.00 -5.52 -18.46
CA THR A 82 13.11 -6.85 -17.85
C THR A 82 12.21 -6.97 -16.62
N LEU A 83 12.09 -5.88 -15.85
CA LEU A 83 11.17 -5.81 -14.72
C LEU A 83 9.70 -5.91 -15.17
N LEU A 84 9.34 -5.20 -16.25
CA LEU A 84 8.00 -5.24 -16.85
C LEU A 84 7.64 -6.59 -17.47
N LYS A 85 8.63 -7.39 -17.86
CA LYS A 85 8.43 -8.76 -18.35
C LYS A 85 8.26 -9.79 -17.24
N ASP A 86 8.53 -9.42 -15.98
CA ASP A 86 8.36 -10.33 -14.86
C ASP A 86 6.86 -10.51 -14.55
N PRO A 87 6.31 -11.74 -14.68
CA PRO A 87 4.88 -11.97 -14.49
C PRO A 87 4.41 -11.61 -13.08
N TYR A 88 5.24 -11.73 -12.04
CA TYR A 88 4.82 -11.43 -10.67
C TYR A 88 4.73 -9.93 -10.41
N ILE A 89 5.64 -9.14 -11.02
CA ILE A 89 5.59 -7.68 -10.98
C ILE A 89 4.36 -7.20 -11.75
N LEU A 90 4.08 -7.78 -12.91
CA LEU A 90 2.91 -7.42 -13.71
C LEU A 90 1.59 -7.75 -13.01
N ILE A 91 1.49 -8.92 -12.35
CA ILE A 91 0.29 -9.26 -11.57
C ILE A 91 0.10 -8.28 -10.42
N SER A 92 1.19 -7.92 -9.71
CA SER A 92 1.14 -6.95 -8.61
C SER A 92 0.71 -5.56 -9.10
N ALA A 93 1.29 -5.11 -10.21
CA ALA A 93 0.94 -3.84 -10.85
C ALA A 93 -0.52 -3.84 -11.31
N GLY A 94 -0.99 -4.92 -11.93
CA GLY A 94 -2.40 -5.07 -12.30
C GLY A 94 -3.34 -5.06 -11.09
N CYS A 95 -2.95 -5.69 -9.98
CA CYS A 95 -3.72 -5.67 -8.73
C CYS A 95 -3.91 -4.22 -8.22
N LEU A 96 -2.83 -3.45 -8.14
CA LEU A 96 -2.86 -2.03 -7.80
C LEU A 96 -3.76 -1.24 -8.76
N CYS A 97 -3.61 -1.46 -10.07
CA CYS A 97 -4.38 -0.77 -11.10
C CYS A 97 -5.88 -1.06 -10.99
N PHE A 98 -6.30 -2.33 -10.92
CA PHE A 98 -7.72 -2.70 -10.90
C PHE A 98 -8.41 -2.32 -9.59
N ALA A 99 -7.73 -2.47 -8.44
CA ALA A 99 -8.24 -2.05 -7.14
C ALA A 99 -8.50 -0.54 -7.12
N ASN A 100 -7.48 0.26 -7.50
CA ASN A 100 -7.57 1.72 -7.47
C ASN A 100 -8.50 2.27 -8.57
N MET A 101 -8.60 1.59 -9.71
CA MET A 101 -9.56 1.94 -10.76
C MET A 101 -11.01 1.88 -10.25
N GLY A 102 -11.34 0.91 -9.39
CA GLY A 102 -12.67 0.81 -8.78
C GLY A 102 -13.06 2.05 -7.98
N VAL A 103 -12.12 2.58 -7.18
CA VAL A 103 -12.34 3.83 -6.43
C VAL A 103 -12.32 5.04 -7.32
N ALA A 104 -11.40 5.11 -8.27
CA ALA A 104 -11.31 6.23 -9.17
C ALA A 104 -12.57 6.37 -10.06
N ILE A 105 -13.25 5.27 -10.39
CA ILE A 105 -14.58 5.31 -11.01
C ILE A 105 -15.64 5.80 -10.01
N LEU A 106 -15.58 5.32 -8.77
CA LEU A 106 -16.56 5.62 -7.72
C LEU A 106 -16.51 7.09 -7.27
N GLU A 107 -15.34 7.72 -7.21
CA GLU A 107 -15.16 9.13 -6.81
C GLU A 107 -16.03 10.13 -7.58
N PRO A 108 -16.02 10.17 -8.93
CA PRO A 108 -16.87 11.08 -9.68
C PRO A 108 -18.32 10.59 -9.80
N THR A 109 -18.56 9.28 -9.78
CA THR A 109 -19.88 8.72 -10.08
C THR A 109 -20.80 8.63 -8.86
N LEU A 110 -20.23 8.39 -7.67
CA LEU A 110 -20.98 8.28 -6.43
C LEU A 110 -21.67 9.59 -6.04
N PRO A 111 -21.02 10.76 -6.06
CA PRO A 111 -21.69 12.03 -5.77
C PRO A 111 -22.84 12.34 -6.74
N ILE A 112 -22.67 11.99 -8.03
CA ILE A 112 -23.72 12.15 -9.04
C ILE A 112 -24.92 11.29 -8.67
N TRP A 113 -24.69 10.03 -8.33
CA TRP A 113 -25.75 9.11 -7.94
C TRP A 113 -26.43 9.50 -6.62
N MET A 114 -25.69 10.01 -5.63
CA MET A 114 -26.23 10.56 -4.39
C MET A 114 -27.15 11.76 -4.64
N MET A 115 -26.77 12.68 -5.55
CA MET A 115 -27.61 13.81 -5.92
C MET A 115 -28.90 13.37 -6.63
N GLN A 116 -28.82 12.37 -7.50
CA GLN A 116 -29.97 11.88 -8.28
C GLN A 116 -30.93 11.02 -7.45
N THR A 117 -30.42 10.18 -6.55
CA THR A 117 -31.21 9.15 -5.86
C THR A 117 -31.56 9.54 -4.43
N MET A 118 -30.67 10.25 -3.73
CA MET A 118 -30.78 10.49 -2.27
C MET A 118 -31.03 11.96 -1.90
N CYS A 119 -31.15 12.88 -2.87
CA CYS A 119 -31.38 14.31 -2.67
C CYS A 119 -30.44 14.93 -1.61
N SER A 120 -29.18 14.50 -1.57
CA SER A 120 -28.24 14.87 -0.51
C SER A 120 -27.75 16.31 -0.65
N SER A 121 -27.52 16.97 0.48
CA SER A 121 -26.92 18.32 0.53
C SER A 121 -25.44 18.28 0.14
N LYS A 122 -24.89 19.40 -0.36
CA LYS A 122 -23.56 19.44 -1.00
C LYS A 122 -22.42 19.04 -0.05
N TRP A 123 -22.52 19.35 1.24
CA TRP A 123 -21.52 19.00 2.25
C TRP A 123 -21.51 17.49 2.54
N GLN A 124 -22.64 16.81 2.36
CA GLN A 124 -22.74 15.36 2.58
C GLN A 124 -21.99 14.55 1.50
N LEU A 125 -21.74 15.12 0.33
CA LEU A 125 -21.04 14.43 -0.77
C LEU A 125 -19.61 14.06 -0.36
N GLY A 126 -18.84 15.00 0.22
CA GLY A 126 -17.50 14.69 0.71
C GLY A 126 -17.48 13.88 2.00
N MET A 127 -18.48 14.07 2.86
CA MET A 127 -18.62 13.31 4.11
C MET A 127 -18.88 11.82 3.84
N ALA A 128 -19.48 11.47 2.70
CA ALA A 128 -19.72 10.07 2.31
C ALA A 128 -18.42 9.26 2.11
N PHE A 129 -17.28 9.92 1.86
CA PHE A 129 -15.96 9.28 1.71
C PHE A 129 -15.17 9.18 3.02
N LEU A 130 -15.66 9.79 4.12
CA LEU A 130 -15.02 9.66 5.43
C LEU A 130 -14.86 8.21 5.89
N PRO A 131 -15.91 7.36 5.84
CA PRO A 131 -15.77 5.97 6.26
C PRO A 131 -14.71 5.24 5.45
N ALA A 132 -14.66 5.47 4.13
CA ALA A 132 -13.62 4.90 3.27
C ALA A 132 -12.23 5.36 3.71
N SER A 133 -12.05 6.64 3.97
CA SER A 133 -10.74 7.21 4.30
C SER A 133 -10.23 6.77 5.68
N VAL A 134 -11.12 6.70 6.68
CA VAL A 134 -10.78 6.19 8.03
C VAL A 134 -10.40 4.71 7.93
N SER A 135 -11.22 3.93 7.23
CA SER A 135 -10.95 2.51 7.03
C SER A 135 -9.67 2.27 6.21
N TYR A 136 -9.38 3.11 5.22
CA TYR A 136 -8.14 3.06 4.44
C TYR A 136 -6.92 3.29 5.32
N LEU A 137 -6.95 4.31 6.18
CA LEU A 137 -5.90 4.59 7.15
C LEU A 137 -5.67 3.40 8.11
N ILE A 138 -6.76 2.80 8.60
CA ILE A 138 -6.68 1.61 9.46
C ILE A 138 -6.08 0.44 8.66
N GLY A 139 -6.53 0.22 7.43
CA GLY A 139 -6.07 -0.84 6.55
C GLY A 139 -4.57 -0.74 6.23
N THR A 140 -4.09 0.43 5.80
CA THR A 140 -2.68 0.63 5.43
C THR A 140 -1.73 0.43 6.61
N ASN A 141 -2.08 0.91 7.81
CA ASN A 141 -1.24 0.75 8.99
C ASN A 141 -1.30 -0.67 9.59
N LEU A 142 -2.50 -1.27 9.66
CA LEU A 142 -2.67 -2.60 10.24
C LEU A 142 -2.01 -3.67 9.35
N PHE A 143 -2.24 -3.62 8.03
CA PHE A 143 -1.69 -4.60 7.10
C PHE A 143 -0.26 -4.33 6.69
N GLY A 144 0.29 -3.14 6.96
CA GLY A 144 1.75 -2.92 6.90
C GLY A 144 2.52 -3.85 7.85
N LEU A 145 1.96 -4.14 9.04
CA LEU A 145 2.52 -5.08 10.02
C LEU A 145 2.00 -6.51 9.81
N LEU A 146 0.69 -6.65 9.64
CA LEU A 146 0.02 -7.96 9.66
C LEU A 146 0.27 -8.79 8.39
N ALA A 147 0.52 -8.15 7.25
CA ALA A 147 0.77 -8.84 5.99
C ALA A 147 2.05 -9.72 6.03
N ASN A 148 3.00 -9.40 6.90
CA ASN A 148 4.21 -10.22 7.09
C ASN A 148 3.89 -11.54 7.80
N LYS A 149 2.91 -11.56 8.72
CA LYS A 149 2.52 -12.77 9.48
C LYS A 149 1.48 -13.62 8.76
N MET A 150 0.47 -13.00 8.14
CA MET A 150 -0.61 -13.73 7.44
C MET A 150 -0.24 -14.18 6.03
N GLY A 151 0.86 -13.67 5.49
CA GLY A 151 1.28 -13.87 4.10
C GLY A 151 0.71 -12.78 3.20
N ARG A 152 1.61 -12.01 2.59
CA ARG A 152 1.26 -10.81 1.83
C ARG A 152 0.30 -11.10 0.68
N TRP A 153 0.49 -12.22 -0.03
CA TRP A 153 -0.36 -12.66 -1.13
C TRP A 153 -1.82 -12.91 -0.71
N LEU A 154 -2.04 -13.42 0.51
CA LEU A 154 -3.36 -13.73 1.03
C LEU A 154 -4.11 -12.45 1.38
N CYS A 155 -3.40 -11.48 1.99
CA CYS A 155 -3.94 -10.15 2.25
C CYS A 155 -4.38 -9.47 0.94
N SER A 156 -3.58 -9.49 -0.12
CA SER A 156 -3.97 -8.85 -1.38
C SER A 156 -5.14 -9.56 -2.06
N MET A 157 -5.17 -10.89 -2.03
CA MET A 157 -6.30 -11.68 -2.56
C MET A 157 -7.61 -11.36 -1.83
N LEU A 158 -7.57 -11.33 -0.49
CA LEU A 158 -8.72 -10.99 0.34
C LEU A 158 -9.14 -9.54 0.12
N GLY A 159 -8.18 -8.62 0.02
CA GLY A 159 -8.42 -7.22 -0.30
C GLY A 159 -9.16 -7.06 -1.64
N MET A 160 -8.67 -7.67 -2.73
CA MET A 160 -9.36 -7.62 -4.02
C MET A 160 -10.78 -8.18 -3.98
N PHE A 161 -11.00 -9.25 -3.21
CA PHE A 161 -12.33 -9.83 -3.03
C PHE A 161 -13.27 -8.88 -2.26
N ILE A 162 -12.78 -8.26 -1.17
CA ILE A 162 -13.55 -7.29 -0.40
C ILE A 162 -13.85 -6.04 -1.24
N VAL A 163 -12.88 -5.52 -2.02
CA VAL A 163 -13.10 -4.41 -2.96
C VAL A 163 -14.26 -4.74 -3.89
N GLY A 164 -14.26 -5.92 -4.49
CA GLY A 164 -15.31 -6.34 -5.41
C GLY A 164 -16.68 -6.48 -4.75
N ILE A 165 -16.76 -7.09 -3.56
CA ILE A 165 -18.02 -7.17 -2.79
C ILE A 165 -18.51 -5.78 -2.39
N SER A 166 -17.63 -4.92 -1.90
CA SER A 166 -17.98 -3.56 -1.51
C SER A 166 -18.56 -2.78 -2.69
N LEU A 167 -17.94 -2.86 -3.88
CA LEU A 167 -18.46 -2.22 -5.09
C LEU A 167 -19.82 -2.79 -5.51
N LEU A 168 -20.04 -4.10 -5.36
CA LEU A 168 -21.36 -4.72 -5.60
C LEU A 168 -22.42 -4.24 -4.62
N CYS A 169 -22.06 -3.94 -3.36
CA CYS A 169 -22.98 -3.48 -2.32
C CYS A 169 -23.34 -1.99 -2.42
N VAL A 170 -22.48 -1.14 -3.00
CA VAL A 170 -22.71 0.31 -3.17
C VAL A 170 -24.08 0.63 -3.82
N PRO A 171 -24.46 0.06 -4.97
CA PRO A 171 -25.72 0.42 -5.63
C PRO A 171 -26.98 -0.01 -4.88
N PHE A 172 -26.88 -0.90 -3.89
CA PHE A 172 -28.01 -1.31 -3.06
C PHE A 172 -28.31 -0.33 -1.91
N ALA A 173 -27.44 0.64 -1.65
CA ALA A 173 -27.66 1.62 -0.60
C ALA A 173 -28.77 2.60 -1.00
N THR A 174 -29.90 2.62 -0.29
CA THR A 174 -30.98 3.59 -0.53
C THR A 174 -30.86 4.86 0.31
N SER A 175 -29.86 4.93 1.19
CA SER A 175 -29.60 6.06 2.10
C SER A 175 -28.09 6.27 2.29
N ILE A 176 -27.69 7.49 2.66
CA ILE A 176 -26.30 7.88 2.96
C ILE A 176 -25.70 6.97 4.04
N TYR A 177 -26.50 6.61 5.06
CA TYR A 177 -26.05 5.72 6.14
C TYR A 177 -25.79 4.30 5.63
N GLY A 178 -26.54 3.84 4.63
CA GLY A 178 -26.32 2.54 3.98
C GLY A 178 -25.03 2.49 3.16
N LEU A 179 -24.46 3.66 2.82
CA LEU A 179 -23.22 3.79 2.06
C LEU A 179 -21.96 3.67 2.95
N ILE A 180 -22.10 3.89 4.26
CA ILE A 180 -21.00 3.84 5.23
C ILE A 180 -20.33 2.45 5.23
N GLY A 181 -21.14 1.39 5.21
CA GLY A 181 -20.64 0.01 5.20
C GLY A 181 -19.83 -0.32 3.94
N PRO A 182 -20.42 -0.19 2.73
CA PRO A 182 -19.71 -0.42 1.47
C PRO A 182 -18.46 0.45 1.30
N ASN A 183 -18.54 1.75 1.58
CA ASN A 183 -17.39 2.66 1.47
C ASN A 183 -16.30 2.33 2.50
N GLY A 184 -16.68 2.03 3.74
CA GLY A 184 -15.74 1.59 4.78
C GLY A 184 -15.04 0.29 4.41
N GLY A 185 -15.77 -0.69 3.89
CA GLY A 185 -15.19 -1.94 3.39
C GLY A 185 -14.24 -1.73 2.21
N LEU A 186 -14.64 -0.87 1.27
CA LEU A 186 -13.85 -0.50 0.10
C LEU A 186 -12.51 0.11 0.52
N GLY A 187 -12.55 1.14 1.37
CA GLY A 187 -11.35 1.81 1.89
C GLY A 187 -10.41 0.86 2.64
N PHE A 188 -10.95 0.04 3.54
CA PHE A 188 -10.17 -0.96 4.28
C PHE A 188 -9.45 -1.94 3.34
N ALA A 189 -10.17 -2.40 2.31
CA ALA A 189 -9.66 -3.37 1.36
C ALA A 189 -8.57 -2.80 0.46
N ILE A 190 -8.68 -1.54 0.03
CA ILE A 190 -7.61 -0.89 -0.75
C ILE A 190 -6.38 -0.68 0.12
N GLY A 191 -6.57 -0.30 1.39
CA GLY A 191 -5.45 -0.15 2.33
C GLY A 191 -4.71 -1.47 2.52
N MET A 192 -5.45 -2.58 2.55
CA MET A 192 -4.91 -3.92 2.55
C MET A 192 -4.14 -4.25 1.25
N VAL A 193 -4.69 -3.93 0.07
CA VAL A 193 -4.04 -4.19 -1.23
C VAL A 193 -2.79 -3.35 -1.40
N ASP A 194 -2.85 -2.03 -1.21
CA ASP A 194 -1.74 -1.11 -1.42
C ASP A 194 -0.54 -1.45 -0.53
N SER A 195 -0.78 -1.63 0.78
CA SER A 195 0.29 -1.97 1.73
C SER A 195 0.96 -3.32 1.40
N SER A 196 0.15 -4.35 1.11
CA SER A 196 0.66 -5.68 0.80
C SER A 196 1.37 -5.74 -0.56
N MET A 197 0.85 -5.08 -1.59
CA MET A 197 1.44 -5.04 -2.94
C MET A 197 2.77 -4.30 -2.95
N MET A 198 2.88 -3.16 -2.27
CA MET A 198 4.14 -2.41 -2.17
C MET A 198 5.22 -3.22 -1.44
N ALA A 199 4.83 -3.99 -0.43
CA ALA A 199 5.74 -4.88 0.28
C ALA A 199 6.16 -6.09 -0.58
N ILE A 200 5.24 -6.72 -1.32
CA ILE A 200 5.56 -7.82 -2.24
C ILE A 200 6.49 -7.35 -3.36
N MET A 201 6.24 -6.17 -3.91
CA MET A 201 7.09 -5.59 -4.94
C MET A 201 8.52 -5.36 -4.43
N GLY A 202 8.67 -4.85 -3.19
CA GLY A 202 9.96 -4.75 -2.51
C GLY A 202 10.67 -6.12 -2.42
N TYR A 203 9.93 -7.12 -1.93
CA TYR A 203 10.44 -8.49 -1.79
C TYR A 203 10.86 -9.10 -3.13
N LEU A 204 10.09 -8.89 -4.21
CA LEU A 204 10.42 -9.34 -5.57
C LEU A 204 11.74 -8.74 -6.06
N VAL A 205 12.05 -7.49 -5.72
CA VAL A 205 13.38 -6.90 -6.00
C VAL A 205 14.46 -7.74 -5.31
N ASP A 206 14.28 -8.00 -4.02
CA ASP A 206 15.25 -8.67 -3.17
C ASP A 206 15.54 -10.09 -3.64
N ILE A 207 14.55 -10.81 -4.14
CA ILE A 207 14.71 -12.20 -4.57
C ILE A 207 15.07 -12.39 -6.06
N ARG A 208 14.80 -11.42 -6.95
CA ARG A 208 14.92 -11.63 -8.41
C ARG A 208 15.77 -10.64 -9.19
N HIS A 209 15.96 -9.42 -8.68
CA HIS A 209 16.56 -8.33 -9.43
C HIS A 209 17.68 -7.64 -8.64
N ALA A 210 18.50 -6.82 -9.28
CA ALA A 210 19.42 -5.96 -8.53
C ALA A 210 18.61 -5.00 -7.64
N SER A 211 19.10 -4.65 -6.46
CA SER A 211 18.43 -3.89 -5.38
C SER A 211 18.15 -2.41 -5.72
N VAL A 212 17.73 -2.11 -6.95
CA VAL A 212 17.25 -0.80 -7.38
C VAL A 212 15.75 -0.71 -7.13
N TYR A 213 15.39 -0.50 -5.86
CA TYR A 213 14.00 -0.36 -5.42
C TYR A 213 13.23 0.72 -6.17
N GLY A 214 13.91 1.82 -6.54
CA GLY A 214 13.29 2.95 -7.22
C GLY A 214 12.58 2.56 -8.52
N SER A 215 13.14 1.64 -9.29
CA SER A 215 12.56 1.19 -10.56
C SER A 215 11.27 0.39 -10.39
N ILE A 216 11.20 -0.45 -9.36
CA ILE A 216 10.00 -1.27 -9.10
C ILE A 216 8.89 -0.43 -8.49
N TYR A 217 9.21 0.47 -7.55
CA TYR A 217 8.22 1.40 -7.01
C TYR A 217 7.71 2.40 -8.06
N ALA A 218 8.55 2.78 -9.04
CA ALA A 218 8.09 3.56 -10.19
C ALA A 218 7.07 2.80 -11.05
N ILE A 219 7.25 1.49 -11.26
CA ILE A 219 6.25 0.66 -11.96
C ILE A 219 4.94 0.59 -11.17
N ALA A 220 5.03 0.45 -9.84
CA ALA A 220 3.88 0.45 -8.95
C ALA A 220 3.09 1.75 -9.04
N ASP A 221 3.79 2.89 -9.01
CA ASP A 221 3.23 4.23 -9.10
C ASP A 221 2.56 4.47 -10.47
N VAL A 222 3.23 4.08 -11.56
CA VAL A 222 2.63 4.14 -12.91
C VAL A 222 1.33 3.32 -12.98
N ALA A 223 1.30 2.13 -12.37
CA ALA A 223 0.10 1.30 -12.35
C ALA A 223 -1.04 1.94 -11.55
N LEU A 224 -0.73 2.55 -10.41
CA LEU A 224 -1.68 3.34 -9.61
C LEU A 224 -2.22 4.51 -10.43
N CYS A 225 -1.34 5.30 -11.06
CA CYS A 225 -1.73 6.42 -11.92
C CYS A 225 -2.58 5.97 -13.11
N MET A 226 -2.29 4.83 -13.73
CA MET A 226 -3.13 4.30 -14.81
C MET A 226 -4.54 3.98 -14.33
N GLY A 227 -4.70 3.41 -13.13
CA GLY A 227 -6.01 3.19 -12.51
C GLY A 227 -6.78 4.50 -12.32
N PHE A 228 -6.13 5.53 -11.78
CA PHE A 228 -6.72 6.86 -11.57
C PHE A 228 -6.93 7.67 -12.85
N ALA A 229 -6.20 7.39 -13.92
CA ALA A 229 -6.40 8.04 -15.22
C ALA A 229 -7.55 7.40 -16.01
N ILE A 230 -7.57 6.07 -16.07
CA ILE A 230 -8.57 5.31 -16.83
C ILE A 230 -9.92 5.29 -16.10
N GLY A 231 -9.91 5.22 -14.76
CA GLY A 231 -11.12 5.11 -13.95
C GLY A 231 -12.14 6.21 -14.20
N PRO A 232 -11.85 7.49 -13.91
CA PRO A 232 -12.78 8.60 -14.13
C PRO A 232 -13.14 8.78 -15.60
N SER A 233 -12.17 8.61 -16.50
CA SER A 233 -12.34 8.78 -17.95
C SER A 233 -13.35 7.80 -18.52
N THR A 234 -13.26 6.53 -18.11
CA THR A 234 -14.20 5.48 -18.54
C THR A 234 -15.49 5.51 -17.73
N GLY A 235 -15.40 5.74 -16.42
CA GLY A 235 -16.53 5.75 -15.50
C GLY A 235 -17.57 6.81 -15.83
N GLY A 236 -17.14 8.04 -16.15
CA GLY A 236 -18.05 9.11 -16.54
C GLY A 236 -18.86 8.79 -17.80
N ALA A 237 -18.21 8.26 -18.83
CA ALA A 237 -18.86 7.87 -20.08
C ALA A 237 -19.75 6.62 -19.93
N LEU A 238 -19.28 5.60 -19.19
CA LEU A 238 -20.03 4.36 -18.98
C LEU A 238 -21.26 4.56 -18.11
N VAL A 239 -21.23 5.43 -17.09
CA VAL A 239 -22.42 5.74 -16.29
C VAL A 239 -23.53 6.31 -17.17
N GLN A 240 -23.21 7.15 -18.15
CA GLN A 240 -24.20 7.71 -19.07
C GLN A 240 -24.81 6.65 -20.00
N ALA A 241 -24.03 5.63 -20.40
CA ALA A 241 -24.47 4.61 -21.33
C ALA A 241 -25.20 3.43 -20.68
N VAL A 242 -24.69 2.92 -19.54
CA VAL A 242 -25.12 1.64 -18.94
C VAL A 242 -25.77 1.83 -17.56
N GLY A 243 -25.65 3.03 -16.98
CA GLY A 243 -26.14 3.36 -15.64
C GLY A 243 -25.17 3.01 -14.52
N PHE A 244 -25.32 3.70 -13.39
CA PHE A 244 -24.45 3.57 -12.21
C PHE A 244 -24.41 2.14 -11.61
N PRO A 245 -25.55 1.44 -11.38
CA PRO A 245 -25.52 0.12 -10.78
C PRO A 245 -24.79 -0.92 -11.64
N SER A 246 -25.05 -0.92 -12.94
CA SER A 246 -24.43 -1.85 -13.89
C SER A 246 -22.91 -1.66 -13.96
N LEU A 247 -22.45 -0.40 -13.92
CA LEU A 247 -21.02 -0.10 -13.89
C LEU A 247 -20.35 -0.64 -12.62
N MET A 248 -20.97 -0.43 -11.45
CA MET A 248 -20.45 -0.92 -10.17
C MET A 248 -20.38 -2.44 -10.12
N VAL A 249 -21.38 -3.13 -10.69
CA VAL A 249 -21.36 -4.59 -10.82
C VAL A 249 -20.23 -5.04 -11.74
N PHE A 250 -20.05 -4.41 -12.89
CA PHE A 250 -19.00 -4.77 -13.85
C PHE A 250 -17.60 -4.66 -13.25
N ILE A 251 -17.29 -3.53 -12.60
CA ILE A 251 -15.98 -3.33 -11.97
C ILE A 251 -15.78 -4.23 -10.74
N GLY A 252 -16.84 -4.49 -9.97
CA GLY A 252 -16.79 -5.40 -8.83
C GLY A 252 -16.47 -6.84 -9.24
N VAL A 253 -17.13 -7.31 -10.32
CA VAL A 253 -16.86 -8.64 -10.90
C VAL A 253 -15.44 -8.75 -11.44
N ILE A 254 -14.92 -7.72 -12.11
CA ILE A 254 -13.53 -7.71 -12.60
C ILE A 254 -12.54 -7.86 -11.43
N ASN A 255 -12.75 -7.12 -10.33
CA ASN A 255 -11.89 -7.22 -9.15
C ASN A 255 -11.94 -8.62 -8.51
N ILE A 256 -13.13 -9.22 -8.40
CA ILE A 256 -13.29 -10.60 -7.90
C ILE A 256 -12.61 -11.61 -8.83
N LEU A 257 -12.76 -11.44 -10.14
CA LEU A 257 -12.15 -12.34 -11.13
C LEU A 257 -10.62 -12.23 -11.16
N TYR A 258 -10.08 -11.06 -10.81
CA TYR A 258 -8.64 -10.83 -10.70
C TYR A 258 -8.06 -11.37 -9.38
N ALA A 259 -8.86 -11.44 -8.30
CA ALA A 259 -8.43 -11.95 -6.99
C ALA A 259 -7.68 -13.31 -7.04
N PRO A 260 -8.13 -14.37 -7.74
CA PRO A 260 -7.42 -15.66 -7.78
C PRO A 260 -6.02 -15.58 -8.43
N LEU A 261 -5.74 -14.58 -9.27
CA LEU A 261 -4.39 -14.36 -9.81
C LEU A 261 -3.39 -14.01 -8.70
N CYS A 262 -3.86 -13.47 -7.57
CA CYS A 262 -3.02 -13.20 -6.41
C CYS A 262 -2.44 -14.48 -5.78
N VAL A 263 -3.06 -15.66 -6.00
CA VAL A 263 -2.55 -16.96 -5.54
C VAL A 263 -1.20 -17.28 -6.18
N LEU A 264 -0.95 -16.81 -7.41
CA LEU A 264 0.34 -17.01 -8.08
C LEU A 264 1.48 -16.34 -7.29
N LEU A 265 1.21 -15.27 -6.54
CA LEU A 265 2.20 -14.60 -5.68
C LEU A 265 2.51 -15.35 -4.38
N ARG A 266 1.87 -16.50 -4.11
CA ARG A 266 2.13 -17.32 -2.92
C ARG A 266 3.55 -17.88 -2.87
N SER A 267 4.10 -18.25 -4.02
CA SER A 267 5.43 -18.84 -4.14
C SER A 267 6.13 -18.25 -5.37
N PRO A 268 6.61 -16.99 -5.29
CA PRO A 268 7.39 -16.44 -6.38
C PRO A 268 8.66 -17.28 -6.53
N ALA A 269 8.87 -17.89 -7.69
CA ALA A 269 10.04 -18.74 -7.90
C ALA A 269 11.30 -17.88 -7.72
N VAL A 270 12.15 -18.22 -6.74
CA VAL A 270 13.43 -17.55 -6.55
C VAL A 270 14.30 -17.82 -7.77
N ARG A 271 14.91 -16.78 -8.34
CA ARG A 271 15.82 -16.95 -9.48
C ARG A 271 17.04 -17.75 -8.99
N GLU A 272 17.40 -18.83 -9.71
CA GLU A 272 18.41 -19.82 -9.28
C GLU A 272 19.73 -19.19 -8.81
N GLU A 273 20.15 -18.09 -9.45
CA GLU A 273 21.37 -17.33 -9.10
C GLU A 273 21.37 -16.76 -7.67
N LYS A 274 20.22 -16.28 -7.16
CA LYS A 274 20.09 -15.80 -5.77
C LYS A 274 19.76 -16.93 -4.79
N MET A 275 19.20 -18.03 -5.26
CA MET A 275 18.99 -19.23 -4.44
C MET A 275 20.34 -19.81 -3.95
N ALA A 276 21.37 -19.76 -4.80
CA ALA A 276 22.74 -20.12 -4.43
C ALA A 276 23.35 -19.18 -3.38
N ILE A 277 23.08 -17.87 -3.47
CA ILE A 277 23.59 -16.85 -2.54
C ILE A 277 22.87 -16.96 -1.18
N ILE A 278 21.54 -17.07 -1.17
CA ILE A 278 20.74 -17.25 0.06
C ILE A 278 21.07 -18.57 0.74
N SER A 279 21.29 -19.64 -0.04
CA SER A 279 21.80 -20.93 0.45
C SER A 279 23.16 -20.77 1.16
N GLN A 280 24.10 -20.05 0.52
CA GLN A 280 25.40 -19.77 1.13
C GLN A 280 25.32 -18.90 2.39
N GLU A 281 24.49 -17.84 2.41
CA GLU A 281 24.28 -17.01 3.59
C GLU A 281 23.63 -17.78 4.74
N CYS A 282 22.63 -18.62 4.45
CA CYS A 282 21.99 -19.47 5.45
C CYS A 282 22.97 -20.51 6.02
N VAL A 283 23.82 -21.11 5.19
CA VAL A 283 24.90 -22.02 5.63
C VAL A 283 25.95 -21.28 6.45
N MET A 284 26.28 -20.03 6.10
CA MET A 284 27.21 -19.19 6.85
C MET A 284 26.64 -18.76 8.20
N HIS A 285 25.37 -18.36 8.28
CA HIS A 285 24.69 -18.05 9.54
C HIS A 285 24.54 -19.28 10.44
N GLN A 286 24.26 -20.45 9.86
CA GLN A 286 24.22 -21.72 10.60
C GLN A 286 25.62 -22.07 11.16
N LYS A 287 26.69 -21.91 10.37
CA LYS A 287 28.07 -22.07 10.85
C LYS A 287 28.45 -21.06 11.93
N LYS A 288 28.02 -19.81 11.80
CA LYS A 288 28.31 -18.74 12.76
C LYS A 288 27.64 -19.03 14.11
N ASN A 289 26.35 -19.40 14.09
CA ASN A 289 25.63 -19.83 15.30
C ASN A 289 26.23 -21.09 15.93
N TYR A 290 26.68 -22.07 15.12
CA TYR A 290 27.37 -23.26 15.63
C TYR A 290 28.71 -22.91 16.31
N ASN A 291 29.47 -21.97 15.74
CA ASN A 291 30.74 -21.52 16.31
C ASN A 291 30.52 -20.69 17.59
N THR A 292 29.55 -19.77 17.64
CA THR A 292 29.21 -19.02 18.85
C THR A 292 28.73 -19.94 19.98
N GLN A 293 28.02 -21.02 19.65
CA GLN A 293 27.58 -22.02 20.62
C GLN A 293 28.72 -22.94 21.10
N LYS A 294 29.76 -23.13 20.29
CA LYS A 294 30.98 -23.85 20.67
C LYS A 294 31.91 -22.98 21.54
N GLU A 295 32.03 -21.70 21.21
CA GLU A 295 32.80 -20.70 21.98
C GLU A 295 32.20 -20.48 23.38
N ASN A 296 30.86 -20.48 23.50
CA ASN A 296 30.17 -20.47 24.81
C ASN A 296 30.33 -21.78 25.62
N ARG A 297 30.78 -22.87 25.01
CA ARG A 297 31.05 -24.15 25.71
C ARG A 297 32.51 -24.29 26.19
N GLU A 298 33.41 -23.40 25.75
CA GLU A 298 34.85 -23.47 26.04
C GLU A 298 35.32 -22.46 27.09
N PHE A 299 34.41 -21.82 27.86
CA PHE A 299 34.81 -21.13 29.10
C PHE A 299 35.13 -22.15 30.20
N PRO A 300 36.37 -22.26 30.69
CA PRO A 300 36.69 -23.16 31.78
C PRO A 300 36.24 -22.54 33.11
N LEU A 301 35.49 -23.32 33.90
CA LEU A 301 35.44 -23.17 35.35
C LEU A 301 36.88 -23.18 35.87
N SER A 302 37.34 -22.07 36.44
CA SER A 302 38.55 -22.03 37.25
C SER A 302 38.22 -21.33 38.57
N ASP A 303 38.47 -22.09 39.63
CA ASP A 303 38.44 -21.73 41.04
C ASP A 303 39.15 -20.41 41.34
N TYR A 304 38.71 -19.68 42.37
CA TYR A 304 39.58 -19.08 43.39
C TYR A 304 38.72 -18.44 44.50
N SER A 305 38.80 -19.02 45.71
CA SER A 305 38.90 -18.27 46.96
C SER A 305 39.39 -19.21 48.06
N GLU A 306 40.65 -18.99 48.45
CA GLU A 306 41.45 -19.63 49.50
C GLU A 306 40.88 -19.42 50.93
N GLU A 307 41.18 -20.41 51.80
CA GLU A 307 41.62 -20.35 53.23
C GLU A 307 40.88 -19.39 54.20
N ASP A 308 40.49 -19.72 55.44
CA ASP A 308 41.00 -20.63 56.46
C ASP A 308 39.97 -20.67 57.64
N GLU A 309 40.00 -21.71 58.49
CA GLU A 309 39.79 -21.70 59.97
C GLU A 309 39.30 -23.08 60.51
N THR A 310 40.28 -23.82 61.03
CA THR A 310 40.33 -24.53 62.34
C THR A 310 39.02 -24.70 63.16
N GLU A 311 38.71 -25.93 63.61
CA GLU A 311 39.01 -26.48 64.96
C GLU A 311 38.28 -27.82 65.24
N GLU A 312 39.02 -28.75 65.87
CA GLU A 312 38.69 -30.04 66.54
C GLU A 312 38.01 -31.21 65.78
#